data_AF-A0A5C6HMI0-F1
#
_entry.id   AF-A0A5C6HMI0-F1
#
_cell.length_a   1.000
_cell.length_b   1.000
_cell.length_c   1.000
_cell.angle_alpha   90.00
_cell.angle_beta   90.00
_cell.angle_gamma   90.00
#
_symmetry.space_group_name_H-M   'P 1'
#
loop_
_entity.id
_entity.type
_entity.pdbx_description
1 polymer ?
#
loop_
_entity_poly.entity_id
_entity_poly.type
_entity_poly.pdbx_seq_one_letter_code
_entity_poly.pdbx_strand_id
1 'polypeptide(L)'
;EGRISFADLGLWDDKTAFALKKVVDFIHLHSPIHLGIQLSHAGRKASTDLGWKPDRYIAPDAPNGWQTFAPSAEPLIAGGTIPKELSRNEIKAIVRQFAQAAKRAVDIGFNLVELHAAHGYLMHQFFLLLPSPTG
;
A
#
# COMPACT_ATOMS: atom_id res chain seq x y z
N GLU A 1 6.05 -0.51 -6.09
CA GLU A 1 4.67 -0.30 -6.53
C GLU A 1 3.69 -1.04 -5.62
N GLY A 2 3.10 -0.32 -4.64
CA GLY A 2 2.18 -0.91 -3.65
C GLY A 2 0.82 -0.21 -3.55
N ARG A 3 0.58 0.77 -4.43
CA ARG A 3 -0.65 1.55 -4.47
C ARG A 3 -1.87 0.68 -4.80
N ILE A 4 -3.05 1.13 -4.41
CA ILE A 4 -4.33 0.58 -4.89
C ILE A 4 -4.55 1.11 -6.31
N SER A 5 -4.66 2.44 -6.46
CA SER A 5 -4.84 3.11 -7.74
C SER A 5 -3.61 3.93 -8.16
N PHE A 6 -3.52 4.29 -9.45
CA PHE A 6 -2.43 5.13 -9.94
C PHE A 6 -2.39 6.52 -9.27
N ALA A 7 -3.50 6.95 -8.67
CA ALA A 7 -3.68 8.26 -8.03
C ALA A 7 -3.50 8.24 -6.50
N ASP A 8 -3.15 7.09 -5.92
CA ASP A 8 -2.96 6.99 -4.46
C ASP A 8 -1.85 7.91 -3.95
N LEU A 9 -2.07 8.46 -2.75
CA LEU A 9 -1.05 9.17 -2.00
C LEU A 9 0.16 8.25 -1.75
N GLY A 10 1.36 8.78 -1.97
CA GLY A 10 2.62 8.10 -1.74
C GLY A 10 3.39 8.63 -0.54
N LEU A 11 4.20 7.75 0.06
CA LEU A 11 5.24 8.11 1.03
C LEU A 11 6.50 7.22 0.85
N TRP A 12 6.85 6.95 -0.41
CA TRP A 12 7.95 6.03 -0.75
C TRP A 12 9.30 6.72 -0.95
N ASP A 13 9.32 8.05 -1.13
CA ASP A 13 10.52 8.85 -1.35
C ASP A 13 10.44 10.21 -0.66
N ASP A 14 11.53 10.97 -0.73
CA ASP A 14 11.62 12.27 -0.06
C ASP A 14 10.79 13.34 -0.79
N LYS A 15 10.55 13.16 -2.10
CA LYS A 15 9.72 14.07 -2.89
C LYS A 15 8.25 14.02 -2.46
N THR A 16 7.73 12.81 -2.29
CA THR A 16 6.36 12.56 -1.80
C THR A 16 6.22 12.99 -0.35
N ALA A 17 7.20 12.72 0.51
CA ALA A 17 7.23 13.22 1.88
C ALA A 17 7.22 14.76 1.96
N PHE A 18 8.07 15.43 1.17
CA PHE A 18 8.12 16.89 1.12
C PHE A 18 6.78 17.50 0.64
N ALA A 19 6.14 16.89 -0.35
CA ALA A 19 4.83 17.34 -0.82
C ALA A 19 3.76 17.21 0.28
N LEU A 20 3.71 16.07 0.97
CA LEU A 20 2.74 15.83 2.05
C LEU A 20 3.00 16.72 3.27
N LYS A 21 4.27 17.01 3.59
CA LYS A 21 4.64 17.88 4.71
C LYS A 21 3.95 19.25 4.64
N LYS A 22 3.76 19.81 3.45
CA LYS A 22 3.07 21.10 3.28
C LYS A 22 1.64 21.07 3.84
N VAL A 23 0.94 19.95 3.68
CA VAL A 23 -0.41 19.75 4.23
C VAL A 23 -0.35 19.57 5.74
N VAL A 24 0.61 18.76 6.23
CA VAL A 24 0.81 18.54 7.66
C VAL A 24 1.11 19.85 8.41
N ASP A 25 2.05 20.64 7.89
CA ASP A 25 2.42 21.94 8.45
C ASP A 25 1.24 22.92 8.46
N PHE A 26 0.45 22.93 7.39
CA PHE A 26 -0.75 23.76 7.31
C PHE A 26 -1.79 23.38 8.35
N ILE A 27 -2.02 22.07 8.59
CA ILE A 27 -2.94 21.62 9.63
C ILE A 27 -2.44 22.06 11.02
N HIS A 28 -1.15 21.89 11.31
CA HIS A 28 -0.56 22.29 12.59
C HIS A 28 -0.60 23.80 12.85
N LEU A 29 -0.65 24.64 11.81
CA LEU A 29 -0.86 26.08 11.96
C LEU A 29 -2.23 26.41 12.55
N HIS A 30 -3.23 25.54 12.32
CA HIS A 30 -4.63 25.82 12.61
C HIS A 30 -5.25 24.89 13.66
N SER A 31 -4.58 23.80 14.04
CA SER A 31 -5.14 22.81 14.97
C SER A 31 -4.04 22.11 15.77
N PRO A 32 -4.28 21.86 17.08
CA PRO A 32 -3.41 21.02 17.91
C PRO A 32 -3.73 19.52 17.77
N ILE A 33 -4.60 19.11 16.84
CA ILE A 33 -5.02 17.71 16.68
C ILE A 33 -3.81 16.80 16.35
N HIS A 34 -3.80 15.60 16.93
CA HIS A 34 -2.81 14.59 16.55
C HIS A 34 -3.13 13.99 15.19
N LEU A 35 -2.12 13.89 14.34
CA LEU A 35 -2.24 13.34 13.00
C LEU A 35 -1.72 11.91 12.95
N GLY A 36 -2.55 11.01 12.43
CA GLY A 36 -2.17 9.65 12.09
C GLY A 36 -2.09 9.44 10.58
N ILE A 37 -1.20 8.55 10.15
CA ILE A 37 -1.13 8.07 8.77
C ILE A 37 -1.19 6.54 8.73
N GLN A 38 -1.96 6.02 7.79
CA GLN A 38 -2.01 4.59 7.50
C GLN A 38 -1.05 4.26 6.36
N LEU A 39 -0.09 3.37 6.60
CA LEU A 39 0.83 2.85 5.60
C LEU A 39 0.29 1.54 5.04
N SER A 40 0.26 1.41 3.72
CA SER A 40 -0.38 0.27 3.06
C SER A 40 0.42 -0.25 1.86
N HIS A 41 0.10 -1.50 1.50
CA HIS A 41 0.51 -2.11 0.25
C HIS A 41 -0.61 -3.00 -0.25
N ALA A 42 -1.19 -2.71 -1.42
CA ALA A 42 -2.43 -3.34 -1.87
C ALA A 42 -2.26 -4.82 -2.31
N GLY A 43 -1.05 -5.23 -2.62
CA GLY A 43 -0.74 -6.62 -3.01
C GLY A 43 -1.48 -7.01 -4.29
N ARG A 44 -2.13 -8.18 -4.33
CA ARG A 44 -2.95 -8.58 -5.51
C ARG A 44 -4.17 -7.70 -5.81
N LYS A 45 -4.54 -6.78 -4.92
CA LYS A 45 -5.61 -5.79 -5.16
C LYS A 45 -5.10 -4.46 -5.71
N ALA A 46 -3.79 -4.35 -5.96
CA ALA A 46 -3.17 -3.19 -6.60
C ALA A 46 -3.56 -3.10 -8.08
N SER A 47 -3.07 -2.06 -8.75
CA SER A 47 -3.28 -1.81 -10.17
C SER A 47 -4.76 -1.61 -10.48
N THR A 48 -5.35 -0.57 -9.87
CA THR A 48 -6.72 -0.16 -10.16
C THR A 48 -6.83 1.24 -10.75
N ASP A 49 -7.90 1.50 -11.46
CA ASP A 49 -8.41 2.84 -11.76
C ASP A 49 -9.01 3.46 -10.48
N LEU A 50 -9.49 4.68 -10.60
CA LEU A 50 -10.16 5.45 -9.57
C LEU A 50 -11.42 4.73 -9.10
N GLY A 51 -11.70 4.77 -7.80
CA GLY A 51 -12.74 3.95 -7.18
C GLY A 51 -14.18 4.17 -7.68
N TRP A 52 -14.43 5.26 -8.41
CA TRP A 52 -15.73 5.57 -9.03
C TRP A 52 -15.85 5.13 -10.49
N LYS A 53 -14.80 4.58 -11.09
CA LYS A 53 -14.83 4.03 -12.46
C LYS A 53 -15.33 2.58 -12.45
N PRO A 54 -16.11 2.17 -13.46
CA PRO A 54 -16.44 0.75 -13.65
C PRO A 54 -15.16 -0.03 -14.01
N ASP A 55 -15.15 -1.34 -13.74
CA ASP A 55 -14.06 -2.27 -14.07
C ASP A 55 -12.66 -1.78 -13.67
N ARG A 56 -12.50 -1.55 -12.36
CA ARG A 56 -11.33 -0.86 -11.85
C ARG A 56 -10.01 -1.60 -12.01
N TYR A 57 -9.93 -2.92 -12.24
CA TYR A 57 -8.61 -3.58 -12.31
C TYR A 57 -7.95 -3.34 -13.67
N ILE A 58 -6.74 -2.79 -13.66
CA ILE A 58 -5.96 -2.45 -14.85
C ILE A 58 -4.91 -3.53 -15.08
N ALA A 59 -4.90 -4.12 -16.28
CA ALA A 59 -3.91 -5.11 -16.67
C ALA A 59 -2.48 -4.52 -16.70
N PRO A 60 -1.42 -5.31 -16.43
CA PRO A 60 -0.06 -4.80 -16.33
C PRO A 60 0.49 -4.10 -17.59
N ASP A 61 -0.04 -4.47 -18.76
CA ASP A 61 0.34 -3.95 -20.07
C ASP A 61 -0.52 -2.76 -20.53
N ALA A 62 -1.58 -2.43 -19.79
CA ALA A 62 -2.44 -1.29 -20.08
C ALA A 62 -1.88 0.02 -19.50
N PRO A 63 -2.27 1.19 -20.05
CA PRO A 63 -1.91 2.48 -19.48
C PRO A 63 -2.30 2.58 -17.99
N ASN A 64 -1.39 3.08 -17.16
CA ASN A 64 -1.51 3.13 -15.70
C ASN A 64 -1.60 1.77 -14.99
N GLY A 65 -1.44 0.65 -15.70
CA GLY A 65 -1.35 -0.68 -15.10
C GLY A 65 0.05 -1.03 -14.63
N TRP A 66 0.15 -1.96 -13.70
CA TRP A 66 1.44 -2.51 -13.26
C TRP A 66 1.32 -3.95 -12.75
N GLN A 67 2.45 -4.67 -12.74
CA GLN A 67 2.53 -6.00 -12.14
C GLN A 67 2.22 -5.92 -10.64
N THR A 68 1.20 -6.65 -10.21
CA THR A 68 0.85 -6.79 -8.79
C THR A 68 1.70 -7.88 -8.13
N PHE A 69 1.86 -7.78 -6.82
CA PHE A 69 2.68 -8.72 -6.03
C PHE A 69 1.85 -9.31 -4.89
N ALA A 70 2.07 -10.58 -4.59
CA ALA A 70 1.33 -11.27 -3.54
C ALA A 70 2.15 -12.40 -2.90
N PRO A 71 1.68 -12.98 -1.79
CA PRO A 71 2.34 -14.13 -1.16
C PRO A 71 2.30 -15.42 -1.99
N SER A 72 1.38 -15.53 -2.95
CA SER A 72 1.27 -16.64 -3.91
C SER A 72 0.78 -16.09 -5.26
N ALA A 73 0.97 -16.86 -6.34
CA ALA A 73 0.53 -16.51 -7.69
C ALA A 73 -0.99 -16.74 -7.92
N GLU A 74 -1.82 -16.44 -6.91
CA GLU A 74 -3.27 -16.65 -6.95
C GLU A 74 -4.03 -15.35 -7.20
N PRO A 75 -4.82 -15.25 -8.29
CA PRO A 75 -5.56 -14.04 -8.61
C PRO A 75 -6.63 -13.73 -7.54
N LEU A 76 -7.08 -12.48 -7.49
CA LEU A 76 -8.13 -12.08 -6.55
C LEU A 76 -9.49 -12.72 -6.88
N ILE A 77 -9.80 -12.82 -8.17
CA ILE A 77 -11.03 -13.40 -8.72
C ILE A 77 -10.66 -14.35 -9.87
N ALA A 78 -11.51 -15.34 -10.13
CA ALA A 78 -11.31 -16.25 -11.26
C ALA A 78 -11.21 -15.45 -12.57
N GLY A 79 -10.19 -15.75 -13.38
CA GLY A 79 -9.91 -15.04 -14.64
C GLY A 79 -9.28 -13.64 -14.50
N GLY A 80 -8.98 -13.19 -13.28
CA GLY A 80 -8.31 -11.91 -13.04
C GLY A 80 -6.79 -11.95 -13.26
N THR A 81 -6.14 -10.78 -13.15
CA THR A 81 -4.68 -10.64 -13.25
C THR A 81 -3.96 -11.50 -12.21
N ILE A 82 -2.99 -12.29 -12.68
CA ILE A 82 -2.15 -13.13 -11.83
C ILE A 82 -1.05 -12.26 -11.18
N PRO A 83 -0.99 -12.17 -9.84
CA PRO A 83 0.09 -11.47 -9.17
C PRO A 83 1.40 -12.27 -9.26
N LYS A 84 2.54 -11.57 -9.19
CA LYS A 84 3.83 -12.22 -9.01
C LYS A 84 3.98 -12.67 -7.56
N GLU A 85 4.31 -13.93 -7.36
CA GLU A 85 4.70 -14.44 -6.05
C GLU A 85 5.98 -13.75 -5.54
N LEU A 86 5.93 -13.26 -4.31
CA LEU A 86 7.04 -12.56 -3.68
C LEU A 86 8.13 -13.53 -3.23
N SER A 87 9.37 -13.29 -3.68
CA SER A 87 10.54 -13.92 -3.11
C SER A 87 10.85 -13.39 -1.70
N ARG A 88 11.62 -14.15 -0.91
CA ARG A 88 12.10 -13.70 0.42
C ARG A 88 12.86 -12.37 0.37
N ASN A 89 13.58 -12.10 -0.71
CA ASN A 89 14.33 -10.85 -0.88
C ASN A 89 13.40 -9.67 -1.15
N GLU A 90 12.34 -9.86 -1.94
CA GLU A 90 11.31 -8.85 -2.18
C GLU A 90 10.50 -8.58 -0.91
N ILE A 91 10.19 -9.61 -0.12
CA ILE A 91 9.55 -9.44 1.21
C ILE A 91 10.42 -8.55 2.11
N LYS A 92 11.73 -8.86 2.22
CA LYS A 92 12.66 -8.02 3.00
C LYS A 92 12.74 -6.59 2.47
N ALA A 93 12.64 -6.39 1.15
CA ALA A 93 12.61 -5.07 0.56
C ALA A 93 11.34 -4.29 0.95
N ILE A 94 10.17 -4.93 0.91
CA ILE A 94 8.90 -4.34 1.33
C ILE A 94 8.95 -3.95 2.81
N VAL A 95 9.46 -4.82 3.69
CA VAL A 95 9.64 -4.49 5.12
C VAL A 95 10.51 -3.24 5.31
N ARG A 96 11.62 -3.12 4.56
CA ARG A 96 12.45 -1.90 4.59
C ARG A 96 11.70 -0.67 4.08
N GLN A 97 10.87 -0.82 3.05
CA GLN A 97 10.05 0.28 2.53
C GLN A 97 9.02 0.77 3.55
N PHE A 98 8.36 -0.14 4.28
CA PHE A 98 7.47 0.23 5.39
C PHE A 98 8.23 0.96 6.50
N ALA A 99 9.41 0.48 6.89
CA ALA A 99 10.24 1.14 7.90
C ALA A 99 10.68 2.55 7.45
N GLN A 100 11.07 2.71 6.19
CA GLN A 100 11.43 4.01 5.62
C GLN A 100 10.23 4.96 5.54
N ALA A 101 9.05 4.47 5.13
CA ALA A 101 7.83 5.27 5.10
C ALA A 101 7.40 5.70 6.51
N ALA A 102 7.51 4.81 7.51
CA ALA A 102 7.24 5.15 8.91
C ALA A 102 8.21 6.22 9.44
N LYS A 103 9.51 6.09 9.13
CA LYS A 103 10.49 7.13 9.46
C LYS A 103 10.12 8.47 8.82
N ARG A 104 9.79 8.48 7.53
CA ARG A 104 9.36 9.70 6.83
C ARG A 104 8.10 10.30 7.43
N ALA A 105 7.13 9.49 7.84
CA ALA A 105 5.92 9.96 8.49
C ALA A 105 6.23 10.73 9.78
N VAL A 106 7.11 10.18 10.62
CA VAL A 106 7.58 10.86 11.85
C VAL A 106 8.35 12.14 11.49
N ASP A 107 9.27 12.07 10.52
CA ASP A 107 10.08 13.22 10.09
C ASP A 107 9.23 14.39 9.56
N ILE A 108 8.03 14.12 9.01
CA ILE A 108 7.11 15.16 8.52
C ILE A 108 6.01 15.53 9.53
N GLY A 109 6.04 15.01 10.76
CA GLY A 109 5.21 15.48 11.87
C GLY A 109 3.96 14.65 12.19
N PHE A 110 3.80 13.44 11.63
CA PHE A 110 2.74 12.54 12.09
C PHE A 110 3.04 12.00 13.50
N ASN A 111 2.00 11.84 14.32
CA ASN A 111 2.08 11.34 15.69
C ASN A 111 1.81 9.82 15.79
N LEU A 112 1.14 9.26 14.78
CA LEU A 112 0.73 7.87 14.75
C LEU A 112 1.00 7.27 13.38
N VAL A 113 1.55 6.06 13.36
CA VAL A 113 1.66 5.21 12.17
C VAL A 113 0.78 3.98 12.38
N GLU A 114 -0.20 3.81 11.51
CA GLU A 114 -1.02 2.59 11.44
C GLU A 114 -0.51 1.71 10.29
N LEU A 115 -0.33 0.42 10.54
CA LEU A 115 0.02 -0.56 9.51
C LEU A 115 -1.25 -1.20 8.96
N HIS A 116 -1.49 -1.06 7.65
CA HIS A 116 -2.68 -1.62 7.05
C HIS A 116 -2.57 -3.15 6.83
N ALA A 117 -3.04 -3.91 7.83
CA ALA A 117 -3.04 -5.37 7.85
C ALA A 117 -4.42 -6.01 7.60
N ALA A 118 -5.33 -5.32 6.92
CA ALA A 118 -6.73 -5.72 6.75
C ALA A 118 -7.21 -5.58 5.28
N HIS A 119 -8.52 -5.69 5.04
CA HIS A 119 -9.20 -5.47 3.74
C HIS A 119 -8.72 -6.33 2.55
N GLY A 120 -7.93 -7.35 2.83
CA GLY A 120 -7.38 -8.26 1.81
C GLY A 120 -6.21 -7.65 1.05
N TYR A 121 -5.53 -6.65 1.62
CA TYR A 121 -4.27 -6.11 1.11
C TYR A 121 -3.08 -6.96 1.55
N LEU A 122 -1.85 -6.58 1.17
CA LEU A 122 -0.70 -7.48 1.18
C LEU A 122 -0.47 -8.18 2.53
N MET A 123 -0.45 -7.43 3.63
CA MET A 123 -0.27 -8.03 4.97
C MET A 123 -1.41 -8.99 5.32
N HIS A 124 -2.66 -8.64 5.01
CA HIS A 124 -3.80 -9.55 5.20
C HIS A 124 -3.67 -10.82 4.33
N GLN A 125 -3.19 -10.69 3.10
CA GLN A 125 -2.97 -11.82 2.19
C GLN A 125 -1.98 -12.83 2.76
N PHE A 126 -0.94 -12.41 3.49
CA PHE A 126 -0.04 -13.33 4.20
C PHE A 126 -0.75 -14.11 5.31
N PHE A 127 -1.64 -13.45 6.07
CA PHE A 127 -2.39 -14.13 7.14
C PHE A 127 -3.41 -15.13 6.60
N LEU A 128 -4.00 -14.87 5.44
CA LEU A 128 -4.97 -15.78 4.80
C LEU A 128 -4.33 -17.09 4.31
N LEU A 129 -3.00 -17.17 4.19
CA LEU A 129 -2.28 -18.40 3.86
C LEU A 129 -1.96 -19.27 5.08
N LEU A 130 -2.14 -18.75 6.29
CA LEU A 130 -1.90 -19.54 7.49
C LEU A 130 -3.03 -20.56 7.66
N PRO A 131 -2.71 -21.82 8.00
CA PRO A 131 -3.73 -22.77 8.39
C PRO A 131 -4.53 -22.22 9.57
N SER A 132 -5.84 -22.49 9.60
CA SER A 132 -6.65 -22.19 10.77
C SER A 132 -5.98 -22.79 12.01
N PRO A 133 -5.90 -22.08 13.15
CA PRO A 133 -5.32 -22.60 14.39
C PRO A 133 -6.06 -23.83 14.97
N THR A 134 -7.07 -24.36 14.27
CA THR A 134 -7.87 -25.53 14.65
C THR A 134 -7.61 -26.76 13.75
N GLY A 135 -6.41 -26.92 13.18
CA GLY A 135 -6.05 -28.07 12.33
C GLY A 135 -4.70 -28.66 12.68
#